data_AF-A0A6G0U8T0-F1
#
_entry.id   AF-A0A6G0U8T0-F1
#
_cell.length_a   1.000
_cell.length_b   1.000
_cell.length_c   1.000
_cell.angle_alpha   90.00
_cell.angle_beta   90.00
_cell.angle_gamma   90.00
#
_symmetry.space_group_name_H-M   'P 1'
#
loop_
_entity.id
_entity.type
_entity.pdbx_description
1 polymer ?
#
loop_
_entity_poly.entity_id
_entity_poly.type
_entity_poly.pdbx_seq_one_letter_code
_entity_poly.pdbx_strand_id
1 'polypeptide(L)'
;MATTTLLAVPTKRASEVNIVKPLRNLISSHYNSADNPEDYTEAINELSKLRNQALWKVLDKYDNSLELIYTYYDQITSLESKVPPSEVQIPFKWKDAFNKMTSFFANGKVSITLCSFAYERICVLFNIAAQQSAIAAAQNLETDDGLKMAAKFLQQSAGIFNTLKTTVMNVIQQDPTPDLNPDTLAMLSSLMLAQAQEVFIVKANIGDINQQANSYEEINRRITAENKCYFALIPLFKSKLLSRNTKLRLYKVLIRPIVLYACEAWASTKSDEKRLLLFERKILRRIYGPKRNEENTSERRTNAELRIIFNETNIVGILKSRWISWAGYVWRAECQIVHNITLWKPDKKHPRGRPRQRWSDRVRDDLKLMGIRDGERLAKNREVWRDKMKDQTIAKLCAQCEEYYAETAKMMERETVMMSLDKEWTSNVNIL
;
A
#
# COMPACT_ATOMS: atom_id res chain seq x y z
N MET A 1 11.61 20.24 -7.47
CA MET A 1 11.32 19.01 -6.68
C MET A 1 12.67 18.38 -6.41
N ALA A 2 13.00 18.06 -5.16
CA ALA A 2 14.22 17.30 -4.89
C ALA A 2 14.09 15.95 -5.60
N THR A 3 15.06 15.58 -6.42
CA THR A 3 15.11 14.29 -7.10
C THR A 3 15.29 13.20 -6.04
N THR A 4 14.22 12.50 -5.67
CA THR A 4 14.29 11.31 -4.81
C THR A 4 15.25 10.33 -5.45
N THR A 5 16.43 10.19 -4.85
CA THR A 5 17.49 9.32 -5.37
C THR A 5 17.46 8.05 -4.53
N LEU A 6 17.00 6.96 -5.12
CA LEU A 6 16.95 5.66 -4.42
C LEU A 6 18.36 5.07 -4.34
N LEU A 7 18.72 4.56 -3.16
CA LEU A 7 19.92 3.79 -2.92
C LEU A 7 19.75 2.36 -3.43
N ALA A 8 20.80 1.83 -4.05
CA ALA A 8 20.91 0.45 -4.50
C ALA A 8 22.03 -0.27 -3.76
N VAL A 9 21.81 -1.54 -3.44
CA VAL A 9 22.80 -2.41 -2.79
C VAL A 9 23.71 -3.02 -3.86
N PRO A 10 25.04 -3.00 -3.70
CA PRO A 10 25.95 -3.67 -4.62
C PRO A 10 25.82 -5.20 -4.53
N THR A 11 26.04 -5.89 -5.64
CA THR A 11 26.06 -7.35 -5.68
C THR A 11 27.39 -7.91 -5.13
N LYS A 12 27.34 -9.07 -4.48
CA LYS A 12 28.51 -9.86 -4.10
C LYS A 12 29.19 -10.41 -5.35
N ARG A 13 30.52 -10.50 -5.29
CA ARG A 13 31.34 -11.07 -6.37
C ARG A 13 31.74 -12.51 -6.03
N ALA A 14 31.35 -13.44 -6.90
CA ALA A 14 31.78 -14.83 -6.85
C ALA A 14 33.14 -15.00 -7.55
N SER A 15 33.92 -15.97 -7.08
CA SER A 15 35.10 -16.45 -7.82
C SER A 15 34.68 -17.52 -8.84
N GLU A 16 35.52 -17.75 -9.84
CA GLU A 16 35.33 -18.84 -10.78
C GLU A 16 35.54 -20.17 -10.05
N VAL A 17 34.63 -21.11 -10.25
CA VAL A 17 34.63 -22.42 -9.57
C VAL A 17 34.26 -23.48 -10.58
N ASN A 18 35.06 -24.53 -10.68
CA ASN A 18 34.74 -25.70 -11.49
C ASN A 18 33.74 -26.58 -10.75
N ILE A 19 32.46 -26.47 -11.13
CA ILE A 19 31.39 -27.31 -10.56
C ILE A 19 31.21 -28.64 -11.31
N VAL A 20 31.71 -28.73 -12.55
CA VAL A 20 31.42 -29.85 -13.46
C VAL A 20 32.04 -31.15 -12.97
N LYS A 21 33.35 -31.13 -12.69
CA LYS A 21 34.08 -32.34 -12.28
C LYS A 21 33.59 -32.90 -10.94
N PRO A 22 33.44 -32.09 -9.86
CA PRO A 22 32.95 -32.59 -8.59
C PRO A 22 31.51 -33.12 -8.66
N LEU A 23 30.60 -32.41 -9.37
CA LEU A 23 29.21 -32.87 -9.52
C LEU A 23 29.11 -34.17 -10.30
N ARG A 24 29.87 -34.31 -11.38
CA ARG A 24 29.89 -35.55 -12.17
C ARG A 24 30.33 -36.73 -11.29
N ASN A 25 31.41 -36.57 -10.53
CA ASN A 25 31.90 -37.61 -9.64
C ASN A 25 30.88 -37.97 -8.54
N LEU A 26 30.21 -36.97 -7.97
CA LEU A 26 29.19 -37.18 -6.95
C LEU A 26 27.96 -37.92 -7.52
N ILE A 27 27.48 -37.50 -8.69
CA ILE A 27 26.32 -38.14 -9.31
C ILE A 27 26.66 -39.57 -9.75
N SER A 28 27.84 -39.78 -10.36
CA SER A 28 28.27 -41.11 -10.77
C SER A 28 28.50 -42.06 -9.59
N SER A 29 28.87 -41.56 -8.41
CA SER A 29 29.05 -42.42 -7.22
C SER A 29 27.74 -42.78 -6.52
N HIS A 30 26.74 -41.90 -6.53
CA HIS A 30 25.46 -42.12 -5.83
C HIS A 30 24.36 -42.72 -6.70
N TYR A 31 24.35 -42.45 -8.00
CA TYR A 31 23.20 -42.75 -8.86
C TYR A 31 23.52 -43.66 -10.05
N ASN A 32 24.78 -43.79 -10.46
CA ASN A 32 25.13 -44.77 -11.50
C ASN A 32 25.28 -46.16 -10.90
N SER A 33 24.32 -47.02 -11.22
CA SER A 33 24.42 -48.47 -11.04
C SER A 33 24.76 -49.13 -12.37
N ALA A 34 25.43 -50.29 -12.34
CA ALA A 34 25.84 -51.01 -13.56
C ALA A 34 24.67 -51.31 -14.53
N ASP A 35 23.43 -51.37 -14.02
CA ASP A 35 22.23 -51.71 -14.77
C ASP A 35 21.53 -50.52 -15.45
N ASN A 36 21.86 -49.25 -15.12
CA ASN A 36 21.25 -48.05 -15.73
C ASN A 36 22.22 -46.85 -15.71
N PRO A 37 23.16 -46.77 -16.68
CA PRO A 37 24.09 -45.65 -16.77
C PRO A 37 23.40 -44.43 -17.41
N GLU A 38 22.96 -43.48 -16.59
CA GLU A 38 22.46 -42.19 -17.09
C GLU A 38 23.60 -41.16 -17.14
N ASP A 39 23.82 -40.55 -18.32
CA ASP A 39 24.82 -39.49 -18.49
C ASP A 39 24.19 -38.11 -18.26
N TYR A 40 24.52 -37.50 -17.12
CA TYR A 40 24.09 -36.15 -16.78
C TYR A 40 25.09 -35.06 -17.17
N THR A 41 26.13 -35.40 -17.94
CA THR A 41 27.21 -34.47 -18.27
C THR A 41 26.72 -33.20 -18.96
N GLU A 42 25.78 -33.31 -19.90
CA GLU A 42 25.21 -32.16 -20.59
C GLU A 42 24.47 -31.22 -19.63
N ALA A 43 23.62 -31.77 -18.75
CA ALA A 43 22.87 -30.99 -17.75
C ALA A 43 23.81 -30.29 -16.75
N ILE A 44 24.90 -30.94 -16.33
CA ILE A 44 25.91 -30.35 -15.45
C ILE A 44 26.66 -29.22 -16.16
N ASN A 45 26.97 -29.37 -17.46
CA ASN A 45 27.60 -28.32 -18.25
C ASN A 45 26.67 -27.11 -18.42
N GLU A 46 25.38 -27.32 -18.69
CA GLU A 46 24.39 -26.24 -18.76
C GLU A 46 24.23 -25.55 -17.40
N LEU A 47 24.26 -26.27 -16.27
CA LEU A 47 24.29 -25.66 -14.94
C LEU A 47 25.53 -24.78 -14.72
N SER A 48 26.70 -25.23 -15.15
CA SER A 48 27.94 -24.45 -15.05
C SER A 48 27.89 -23.19 -15.90
N LYS A 49 27.32 -23.29 -17.10
CA LYS A 49 27.10 -22.16 -18.00
C LYS A 49 26.09 -21.17 -17.42
N LEU A 50 24.99 -21.66 -16.84
CA LEU A 50 23.99 -20.85 -16.16
C LEU A 50 24.60 -20.08 -14.97
N ARG A 51 25.41 -20.74 -14.13
CA ARG A 51 26.15 -20.09 -13.04
C ARG A 51 27.00 -18.93 -13.55
N ASN A 52 27.77 -19.16 -14.60
CA ASN A 52 28.64 -18.14 -15.17
C ASN A 52 27.85 -16.97 -15.76
N GLN A 53 26.73 -17.25 -16.43
CA GLN A 53 25.84 -16.23 -16.97
C GLN A 53 25.17 -15.40 -15.87
N ALA A 54 24.71 -16.03 -14.78
CA ALA A 54 24.04 -15.36 -13.67
C ALA A 54 25.00 -14.50 -12.82
N LEU A 55 26.26 -14.91 -12.67
CA LEU A 55 27.19 -14.28 -11.71
C LEU A 55 28.23 -13.34 -12.33
N TRP A 56 28.60 -13.51 -13.60
CA TRP A 56 29.71 -12.75 -14.22
C TRP A 56 29.27 -11.80 -15.31
N LYS A 57 28.12 -12.05 -15.96
CA LYS A 57 27.68 -11.22 -17.07
C LYS A 57 26.91 -10.01 -16.55
N VAL A 58 27.54 -8.84 -16.60
CA VAL A 58 26.83 -7.57 -16.44
C VAL A 58 25.98 -7.39 -17.70
N LEU A 59 24.68 -7.63 -17.60
CA LEU A 59 23.74 -7.43 -18.70
C LEU A 59 23.17 -6.01 -18.61
N ASP A 60 23.19 -5.29 -19.73
CA ASP A 60 22.68 -3.90 -19.83
C ASP A 60 21.16 -3.78 -19.58
N LYS A 61 20.42 -4.90 -19.67
CA LYS A 61 18.99 -4.98 -19.36
C LYS A 61 18.79 -5.72 -18.04
N TYR A 62 18.41 -4.97 -17.01
CA TYR A 62 18.30 -5.52 -15.66
C TYR A 62 17.25 -6.65 -15.53
N ASP A 63 16.15 -6.64 -16.30
CA ASP A 63 15.12 -7.69 -16.24
C ASP A 63 15.65 -9.06 -16.68
N ASN A 64 16.39 -9.12 -17.79
CA ASN A 64 17.00 -10.37 -18.27
C ASN A 64 18.06 -10.91 -17.29
N SER A 65 18.74 -10.01 -16.58
CA SER A 65 19.74 -10.42 -15.57
C SER A 65 19.10 -11.03 -14.33
N LEU A 66 17.95 -10.50 -13.89
CA LEU A 66 17.28 -10.98 -12.69
C LEU A 66 16.68 -12.38 -12.89
N GLU A 67 16.06 -12.62 -14.05
CA GLU A 67 15.51 -13.94 -14.42
C GLU A 67 16.58 -15.04 -14.47
N LEU A 68 17.79 -14.73 -14.96
CA LEU A 68 18.90 -15.69 -14.96
C LEU A 68 19.34 -16.03 -13.53
N ILE A 69 19.38 -15.06 -12.63
CA ILE A 69 19.74 -15.29 -11.22
C ILE A 69 18.63 -16.10 -10.51
N TYR A 70 17.35 -15.83 -10.78
CA TYR A 70 16.25 -16.67 -10.27
C TYR A 70 16.34 -18.11 -10.76
N THR A 71 16.52 -18.30 -12.06
CA THR A 71 16.64 -19.65 -12.66
C THR A 71 17.80 -20.41 -12.03
N TYR A 72 18.95 -19.75 -11.81
CA TYR A 72 20.09 -20.35 -11.14
C TYR A 72 19.81 -20.70 -9.66
N TYR A 73 19.15 -19.80 -8.93
CA TYR A 73 18.74 -20.02 -7.54
C TYR A 73 17.80 -21.23 -7.39
N ASP A 74 16.81 -21.36 -8.27
CA ASP A 74 15.86 -22.47 -8.27
C ASP A 74 16.55 -23.80 -8.58
N GLN A 75 17.51 -23.79 -9.50
CA GLN A 75 18.29 -24.96 -9.86
C GLN A 75 19.21 -25.42 -8.71
N ILE A 76 19.86 -24.50 -7.98
CA ILE A 76 20.63 -24.84 -6.77
C ILE A 76 19.71 -25.39 -5.69
N THR A 77 18.56 -24.75 -5.45
CA THR A 77 17.60 -25.18 -4.43
C THR A 77 17.10 -26.59 -4.70
N SER A 78 16.81 -26.91 -5.96
CA SER A 78 16.41 -28.24 -6.40
C SER A 78 17.54 -29.26 -6.22
N LEU A 79 18.79 -28.87 -6.51
CA LEU A 79 19.96 -29.75 -6.36
C LEU A 79 20.28 -30.04 -4.89
N GLU A 80 20.21 -29.02 -4.02
CA GLU A 80 20.44 -29.15 -2.58
C GLU A 80 19.49 -30.18 -1.94
N SER A 81 18.25 -30.29 -2.41
CA SER A 81 17.30 -31.29 -1.91
C SER A 81 17.64 -32.73 -2.26
N LYS A 82 18.51 -32.93 -3.26
CA LYS A 82 18.89 -34.25 -3.79
C LYS A 82 20.26 -34.72 -3.29
N VAL A 83 21.13 -33.81 -2.86
CA VAL A 83 22.53 -34.12 -2.50
C VAL A 83 22.74 -33.94 -1.00
N PRO A 84 23.24 -34.95 -0.28
CA PRO A 84 23.62 -34.82 1.13
C PRO A 84 24.65 -33.69 1.34
N PRO A 85 24.46 -32.80 2.33
CA PRO A 85 25.36 -31.66 2.55
C PRO A 85 26.84 -32.02 2.78
N SER A 86 27.11 -33.21 3.35
CA SER A 86 28.47 -33.69 3.66
C SER A 86 29.29 -34.09 2.44
N GLU A 87 28.64 -34.39 1.31
CA GLU A 87 29.29 -34.90 0.10
C GLU A 87 29.63 -33.77 -0.87
N VAL A 88 29.13 -32.55 -0.63
CA VAL A 88 29.37 -31.39 -1.47
C VAL A 88 30.81 -30.90 -1.29
N GLN A 89 31.71 -31.31 -2.19
CA GLN A 89 33.13 -30.92 -2.16
C GLN A 89 33.46 -29.80 -3.18
N ILE A 90 32.58 -28.80 -3.29
CA ILE A 90 32.72 -27.70 -4.26
C ILE A 90 33.04 -26.40 -3.50
N PRO A 91 34.26 -25.85 -3.63
CA PRO A 91 34.68 -24.69 -2.82
C PRO A 91 34.11 -23.37 -3.38
N PHE A 92 32.92 -23.00 -2.96
CA PHE A 92 32.29 -21.74 -3.34
C PHE A 92 32.96 -20.57 -2.60
N LYS A 93 33.62 -19.67 -3.34
CA LYS A 93 34.28 -18.48 -2.79
C LYS A 93 33.56 -17.20 -3.19
N TRP A 94 33.10 -16.46 -2.18
CA TRP A 94 32.42 -15.16 -2.34
C TRP A 94 33.14 -14.04 -1.60
N LYS A 95 33.14 -12.86 -2.20
CA LYS A 95 33.65 -11.62 -1.61
C LYS A 95 32.52 -10.81 -0.98
N ASP A 96 32.88 -9.97 -0.02
CA ASP A 96 31.98 -8.97 0.56
C ASP A 96 31.49 -7.96 -0.51
N ALA A 97 30.22 -7.57 -0.44
CA ALA A 97 29.57 -6.66 -1.39
C ALA A 97 30.00 -5.19 -1.25
N PHE A 98 30.31 -4.74 -0.03
CA PHE A 98 30.58 -3.33 0.27
C PHE A 98 32.08 -3.00 0.29
N ASN A 99 32.93 -4.03 0.43
CA ASN A 99 34.36 -3.84 0.52
C ASN A 99 34.96 -3.50 -0.86
N LYS A 100 35.10 -2.20 -1.14
CA LYS A 100 35.94 -1.71 -2.22
C LYS A 100 37.40 -1.88 -1.80
N MET A 101 38.24 -2.31 -2.74
CA MET A 101 39.64 -2.75 -2.63
C MET A 101 40.63 -1.75 -1.99
N THR A 102 40.16 -0.65 -1.40
CA THR A 102 40.93 0.45 -0.83
C THR A 102 40.36 0.87 0.52
N SER A 103 40.73 0.14 1.58
CA SER A 103 40.69 0.66 2.94
C SER A 103 41.63 -0.17 3.82
N PHE A 104 42.80 0.39 4.12
CA PHE A 104 43.79 -0.12 5.10
C PHE A 104 43.23 -0.26 6.54
N PHE A 105 41.96 0.06 6.76
CA PHE A 105 41.26 0.05 8.05
C PHE A 105 39.96 -0.80 8.05
N ALA A 106 39.68 -1.58 7.00
CA ALA A 106 38.51 -2.46 6.98
C ALA A 106 38.75 -3.69 7.87
N ASN A 107 38.49 -3.55 9.17
CA ASN A 107 38.48 -4.65 10.14
C ASN A 107 37.31 -5.59 9.85
N GLY A 108 37.47 -6.51 8.88
CA GLY A 108 36.45 -7.48 8.53
C GLY A 108 36.93 -8.51 7.50
N LYS A 109 36.37 -9.72 7.53
CA LYS A 109 36.70 -10.82 6.61
C LYS A 109 36.27 -10.47 5.18
N VAL A 110 37.22 -10.39 4.25
CA VAL A 110 36.99 -9.89 2.87
C VAL A 110 36.34 -10.94 1.95
N SER A 111 36.56 -12.21 2.24
CA SER A 111 35.97 -13.32 1.48
C SER A 111 35.85 -14.57 2.32
N ILE A 112 34.87 -15.41 2.00
CA ILE A 112 34.67 -16.72 2.61
C ILE A 112 34.58 -17.77 1.51
N THR A 113 35.25 -18.90 1.72
CA THR A 113 35.13 -20.12 0.92
C THR A 113 34.45 -21.20 1.76
N LEU A 114 33.37 -21.79 1.25
CA LEU A 114 32.67 -22.90 1.89
C LEU A 114 32.23 -23.94 0.85
N CYS A 115 32.27 -25.21 1.22
CA CYS A 115 31.82 -26.33 0.40
C CYS A 115 30.36 -26.68 0.72
N SER A 116 29.42 -25.80 0.37
CA SER A 116 28.00 -25.99 0.70
C SER A 116 27.09 -25.31 -0.32
N PHE A 117 26.10 -26.04 -0.82
CA PHE A 117 25.05 -25.47 -1.67
C PHE A 117 24.18 -24.45 -0.92
N ALA A 118 23.94 -24.67 0.39
CA ALA A 118 23.19 -23.72 1.20
C ALA A 118 23.92 -22.36 1.29
N TYR A 119 25.26 -22.37 1.36
CA TYR A 119 26.06 -21.15 1.32
C TYR A 119 26.02 -20.46 -0.05
N GLU A 120 26.18 -21.20 -1.14
CA GLU A 120 26.03 -20.65 -2.51
C GLU A 120 24.65 -20.02 -2.67
N ARG A 121 23.59 -20.72 -2.24
CA ARG A 121 22.19 -20.27 -2.31
C ARG A 121 21.97 -18.96 -1.54
N ILE A 122 22.51 -18.82 -0.34
CA ILE A 122 22.45 -17.58 0.46
C ILE A 122 23.11 -16.41 -0.28
N CYS A 123 24.28 -16.63 -0.87
CA CYS A 123 25.00 -15.58 -1.59
C CYS A 123 24.29 -15.17 -2.89
N VAL A 124 23.72 -16.14 -3.62
CA VAL A 124 22.90 -15.89 -4.81
C VAL A 124 21.63 -15.12 -4.43
N LEU A 125 20.98 -15.49 -3.33
CA LEU A 125 19.78 -14.81 -2.83
C LEU A 125 20.06 -13.37 -2.40
N PHE A 126 21.23 -13.10 -1.81
CA PHE A 126 21.69 -11.73 -1.57
C PHE A 126 21.80 -10.95 -2.89
N ASN A 127 22.38 -11.55 -3.93
CA ASN A 127 22.49 -10.90 -5.25
C ASN A 127 21.12 -10.64 -5.91
N ILE A 128 20.12 -11.50 -5.70
CA ILE A 128 18.73 -11.24 -6.13
C ILE A 128 18.22 -9.97 -5.46
N ALA A 129 18.32 -9.85 -4.14
CA ALA A 129 17.86 -8.67 -3.41
C ALA A 129 18.60 -7.39 -3.83
N ALA A 130 19.91 -7.49 -4.04
CA ALA A 130 20.74 -6.39 -4.52
C ALA A 130 20.32 -5.96 -5.93
N GLN A 131 20.11 -6.90 -6.86
CA GLN A 131 19.70 -6.60 -8.23
C GLN A 131 18.28 -6.01 -8.29
N GLN A 132 17.35 -6.49 -7.47
CA GLN A 132 16.02 -5.88 -7.31
C GLN A 132 16.12 -4.42 -6.84
N SER A 133 17.01 -4.12 -5.89
CA SER A 133 17.23 -2.74 -5.42
C SER A 133 17.82 -1.85 -6.52
N ALA A 134 18.73 -2.38 -7.34
CA ALA A 134 19.29 -1.68 -8.49
C ALA A 134 18.25 -1.39 -9.58
N ILE A 135 17.40 -2.38 -9.90
CA ILE A 135 16.26 -2.21 -10.81
C ILE A 135 15.33 -1.10 -10.31
N ALA A 136 14.99 -1.13 -9.01
CA ALA A 136 14.12 -0.11 -8.42
C ALA A 136 14.73 1.29 -8.51
N ALA A 137 16.04 1.42 -8.26
CA ALA A 137 16.74 2.69 -8.36
C ALA A 137 16.87 3.21 -9.81
N ALA A 138 16.87 2.31 -10.80
CA ALA A 138 16.90 2.66 -12.21
C ALA A 138 15.52 3.01 -12.81
N GLN A 139 14.41 2.77 -12.09
CA GLN A 139 13.07 3.07 -12.59
C GLN A 139 12.82 4.57 -12.73
N ASN A 140 11.99 4.94 -13.72
CA ASN A 140 11.47 6.29 -13.83
C ASN A 140 10.33 6.53 -12.81
N LEU A 141 10.66 7.24 -11.72
CA LEU A 141 9.74 7.56 -10.63
C LEU A 141 8.67 8.61 -11.00
N GLU A 142 8.66 9.14 -12.22
CA GLU A 142 7.60 10.03 -12.72
C GLU A 142 6.41 9.27 -13.31
N THR A 143 6.60 7.99 -13.66
CA THR A 143 5.58 7.16 -14.31
C THR A 143 4.87 6.25 -13.31
N ASP A 144 3.57 6.02 -13.49
CA ASP A 144 2.76 5.18 -12.59
C ASP A 144 3.29 3.73 -12.51
N ASP A 145 3.74 3.22 -13.66
CA ASP A 145 4.31 1.87 -13.81
C ASP A 145 5.71 1.78 -13.20
N GLY A 146 6.57 2.78 -13.42
CA GLY A 146 7.89 2.85 -12.78
C GLY A 146 7.79 2.89 -11.25
N LEU A 147 6.84 3.66 -10.71
CA LEU A 147 6.56 3.71 -9.26
C LEU A 147 6.05 2.37 -8.71
N LYS A 148 5.13 1.70 -9.41
CA LYS A 148 4.66 0.36 -9.00
C LYS A 148 5.80 -0.65 -9.00
N MET A 149 6.61 -0.62 -10.05
CA MET A 149 7.72 -1.55 -10.23
C MET A 149 8.82 -1.32 -9.17
N ALA A 150 9.20 -0.07 -8.93
CA ALA A 150 10.14 0.29 -7.87
C ALA A 150 9.64 -0.16 -6.49
N ALA A 151 8.37 0.15 -6.15
CA ALA A 151 7.79 -0.26 -4.87
C ALA A 151 7.75 -1.79 -4.69
N LYS A 152 7.38 -2.53 -5.76
CA LYS A 152 7.36 -3.99 -5.76
C LYS A 152 8.76 -4.55 -5.47
N PHE A 153 9.77 -4.11 -6.22
CA PHE A 153 11.13 -4.65 -6.07
C PHE A 153 11.79 -4.28 -4.75
N LEU A 154 11.54 -3.08 -4.22
CA LEU A 154 12.03 -2.69 -2.89
C LEU A 154 11.42 -3.53 -1.78
N GLN A 155 10.11 -3.82 -1.84
CA GLN A 155 9.47 -4.72 -0.86
C GLN A 155 9.98 -6.15 -0.94
N GLN A 156 10.16 -6.68 -2.17
CA GLN A 156 10.74 -8.00 -2.38
C GLN A 156 12.17 -8.08 -1.82
N SER A 157 13.00 -7.08 -2.11
CA SER A 157 14.37 -6.98 -1.62
C SER A 157 14.41 -6.93 -0.08
N ALA A 158 13.53 -6.13 0.54
CA ALA A 158 13.41 -6.04 1.99
C ALA A 158 13.05 -7.39 2.64
N GLY A 159 12.11 -8.13 2.03
CA GLY A 159 11.70 -9.47 2.49
C GLY A 159 12.82 -10.50 2.37
N ILE A 160 13.59 -10.45 1.29
CA ILE A 160 14.76 -11.33 1.10
C ILE A 160 15.82 -11.04 2.18
N PHE A 161 16.20 -9.78 2.42
CA PHE A 161 17.18 -9.45 3.46
C PHE A 161 16.72 -9.88 4.86
N ASN A 162 15.42 -9.74 5.16
CA ASN A 162 14.87 -10.23 6.43
C ASN A 162 14.94 -11.76 6.56
N THR A 163 14.79 -12.49 5.44
CA THR A 163 14.90 -13.96 5.40
C THR A 163 16.36 -14.41 5.56
N LEU A 164 17.29 -13.70 4.92
CA LEU A 164 18.72 -13.93 5.09
C LEU A 164 19.15 -13.71 6.55
N LYS A 165 18.67 -12.64 7.20
CA LYS A 165 18.96 -12.34 8.60
C LYS A 165 18.70 -13.54 9.53
N THR A 166 17.61 -14.27 9.33
CA THR A 166 17.23 -15.40 10.18
C THR A 166 17.92 -16.72 9.78
N THR A 167 18.39 -16.82 8.54
CA THR A 167 18.89 -18.08 7.97
C THR A 167 20.42 -18.19 8.02
N VAL A 168 21.14 -17.07 7.89
CA VAL A 168 22.61 -17.06 7.73
C VAL A 168 23.35 -17.79 8.86
N MET A 169 22.98 -17.53 10.12
CA MET A 169 23.67 -18.12 11.28
C MET A 169 23.48 -19.65 11.38
N ASN A 170 22.45 -20.21 10.75
CA ASN A 170 22.23 -21.66 10.74
C ASN A 170 23.10 -22.36 9.68
N VAL A 171 23.47 -21.64 8.61
CA VAL A 171 24.21 -22.21 7.47
C VAL A 171 25.70 -21.93 7.59
N ILE A 172 26.08 -20.72 8.03
CA ILE A 172 27.47 -20.31 8.18
C ILE A 172 27.85 -20.46 9.64
N GLN A 173 28.51 -21.57 9.99
CA GLN A 173 28.94 -21.88 11.37
C GLN A 173 30.18 -21.10 11.83
N GLN A 174 30.79 -20.32 10.93
CA GLN A 174 31.92 -19.42 11.20
C GLN A 174 31.46 -17.96 11.08
N ASP A 175 32.29 -17.02 11.53
CA ASP A 175 31.98 -15.59 11.34
C ASP A 175 31.77 -15.26 9.85
N PRO A 176 30.56 -14.75 9.49
CA PRO A 176 30.23 -14.41 8.12
C PRO A 176 30.95 -13.13 7.66
N THR A 177 30.89 -12.83 6.36
CA THR A 177 31.36 -11.54 5.84
C THR A 177 30.46 -10.41 6.36
N PRO A 178 30.99 -9.18 6.56
CA PRO A 178 30.22 -8.07 7.14
C PRO A 178 28.87 -7.78 6.47
N ASP A 179 28.77 -7.97 5.15
CA ASP A 179 27.53 -7.85 4.39
C ASP A 179 26.43 -8.88 4.76
N LEU A 180 26.83 -10.05 5.25
CA LEU A 180 25.95 -11.14 5.68
C LEU A 180 25.73 -11.16 7.20
N ASN A 181 26.31 -10.22 7.96
CA ASN A 181 26.02 -10.09 9.39
C ASN A 181 24.52 -9.80 9.61
N PRO A 182 23.87 -10.42 10.62
CA PRO A 182 22.45 -10.23 10.89
C PRO A 182 22.04 -8.76 11.09
N ASP A 183 22.90 -7.95 11.70
CA ASP A 183 22.65 -6.51 11.91
C ASP A 183 22.69 -5.73 10.59
N THR A 184 23.67 -6.03 9.72
CA THR A 184 23.74 -5.44 8.38
C THR A 184 22.52 -5.80 7.55
N LEU A 185 22.10 -7.07 7.57
CA LEU A 185 20.91 -7.54 6.86
C LEU A 185 19.62 -6.91 7.42
N ALA A 186 19.52 -6.69 8.74
CA ALA A 186 18.42 -5.97 9.36
C ALA A 186 18.37 -4.50 8.91
N MET A 187 19.53 -3.85 8.83
CA MET A 187 19.64 -2.48 8.31
C MET A 187 19.20 -2.42 6.84
N LEU A 188 19.68 -3.35 6.00
CA LEU A 188 19.35 -3.38 4.57
C LEU A 188 17.85 -3.62 4.35
N SER A 189 17.26 -4.54 5.10
CA SER A 189 15.82 -4.78 5.06
C SER A 189 15.01 -3.53 5.43
N SER A 190 15.41 -2.85 6.51
CA SER A 190 14.74 -1.62 6.97
C SER A 190 14.89 -0.48 5.97
N LEU A 191 16.08 -0.34 5.36
CA LEU A 191 16.38 0.66 4.33
C LEU A 191 15.50 0.45 3.09
N MET A 192 15.45 -0.77 2.56
CA MET A 192 14.62 -1.09 1.39
C MET A 192 13.13 -0.85 1.66
N LEU A 193 12.65 -1.18 2.87
CA LEU A 193 11.27 -0.94 3.26
C LEU A 193 10.96 0.56 3.40
N ALA A 194 11.88 1.34 3.97
CA ALA A 194 11.74 2.79 4.08
C ALA A 194 11.68 3.45 2.69
N GLN A 195 12.56 3.05 1.77
CA GLN A 195 12.54 3.52 0.38
C GLN A 195 11.25 3.09 -0.35
N ALA A 196 10.73 1.88 -0.10
CA ALA A 196 9.45 1.45 -0.66
C ALA A 196 8.31 2.38 -0.19
N GLN A 197 8.31 2.76 1.09
CA GLN A 197 7.33 3.69 1.64
C GLN A 197 7.47 5.09 1.04
N GLU A 198 8.70 5.57 0.81
CA GLU A 198 8.95 6.82 0.09
C GLU A 198 8.36 6.78 -1.32
N VAL A 199 8.58 5.71 -2.08
CA VAL A 199 7.99 5.51 -3.42
C VAL A 199 6.45 5.52 -3.35
N PHE A 200 5.85 4.91 -2.32
CA PHE A 200 4.40 4.99 -2.11
C PHE A 200 3.90 6.42 -1.85
N ILE A 201 4.66 7.22 -1.09
CA ILE A 201 4.33 8.63 -0.84
C ILE A 201 4.47 9.43 -2.13
N VAL A 202 5.53 9.22 -2.91
CA VAL A 202 5.72 9.85 -4.23
C VAL A 202 4.58 9.45 -5.17
N LYS A 203 4.16 8.19 -5.16
CA LYS A 203 3.02 7.71 -5.92
C LYS A 203 1.71 8.34 -5.47
N ALA A 204 1.50 8.51 -4.17
CA ALA A 204 0.35 9.26 -3.65
C ALA A 204 0.41 10.71 -4.15
N ASN A 205 1.57 11.35 -4.12
CA ASN A 205 1.74 12.71 -4.64
C ASN A 205 1.50 12.81 -6.17
N ILE A 206 1.97 11.85 -6.98
CA ILE A 206 1.74 11.85 -8.44
C ILE A 206 0.30 11.43 -8.77
N GLY A 207 -0.27 10.47 -8.03
CA GLY A 207 -1.65 10.01 -8.20
C GLY A 207 -2.70 11.01 -7.69
N ASP A 208 -2.36 11.83 -6.68
CA ASP A 208 -3.25 12.85 -6.10
C ASP A 208 -2.98 14.26 -6.65
N ILE A 209 -1.81 14.51 -7.26
CA ILE A 209 -1.60 15.66 -8.13
C ILE A 209 -1.80 15.17 -9.56
N ASN A 210 -3.07 14.87 -9.89
CA ASN A 210 -3.58 15.18 -11.21
C ASN A 210 -2.91 16.51 -11.64
N GLN A 211 -2.47 16.68 -12.89
CA GLN A 211 -1.96 17.99 -13.36
C GLN A 211 -2.95 19.14 -13.07
N GLN A 212 -4.19 18.79 -12.67
CA GLN A 212 -5.28 19.64 -12.22
C GLN A 212 -5.69 19.50 -10.73
N ALA A 213 -4.99 18.78 -9.84
CA ALA A 213 -5.32 18.61 -8.40
C ALA A 213 -6.83 18.37 -8.13
N ASN A 214 -7.40 17.33 -8.75
CA ASN A 214 -8.84 17.08 -8.76
C ASN A 214 -9.19 15.74 -8.08
N SER A 215 -9.75 15.78 -6.87
CA SER A 215 -10.23 14.60 -6.12
C SER A 215 -11.45 13.93 -6.76
N TYR A 216 -12.12 14.57 -7.72
CA TYR A 216 -13.32 14.05 -8.37
C TYR A 216 -13.10 12.72 -9.09
N GLU A 217 -11.96 12.56 -9.76
CA GLU A 217 -11.68 11.35 -10.53
C GLU A 217 -11.43 10.14 -9.63
N GLU A 218 -10.72 10.34 -8.51
CA GLU A 218 -10.51 9.29 -7.52
C GLU A 218 -11.83 8.86 -6.86
N ILE A 219 -12.68 9.82 -6.49
CA ILE A 219 -14.03 9.54 -5.99
C ILE A 219 -14.83 8.75 -7.03
N ASN A 220 -14.74 9.09 -8.32
CA ASN A 220 -15.40 8.35 -9.39
C ASN A 220 -14.85 6.92 -9.55
N ARG A 221 -13.53 6.73 -9.45
CA ARG A 221 -12.91 5.41 -9.50
C ARG A 221 -13.40 4.53 -8.35
N ARG A 222 -13.48 5.07 -7.13
CA ARG A 222 -14.03 4.35 -5.97
C ARG A 222 -15.50 4.01 -6.12
N ILE A 223 -16.32 4.96 -6.54
CA ILE A 223 -17.74 4.72 -6.84
C ILE A 223 -17.88 3.65 -7.93
N THR A 224 -16.98 3.61 -8.93
CA THR A 224 -17.02 2.60 -10.00
C THR A 224 -16.62 1.22 -9.49
N ALA A 225 -15.53 1.12 -8.73
CA ALA A 225 -15.07 -0.13 -8.11
C ALA A 225 -16.11 -0.70 -7.15
N GLU A 226 -16.72 0.17 -6.35
CA GLU A 226 -17.82 -0.18 -5.47
C GLU A 226 -19.05 -0.67 -6.27
N ASN A 227 -19.46 0.05 -7.32
CA ASN A 227 -20.60 -0.37 -8.13
C ASN A 227 -20.38 -1.79 -8.68
N LYS A 228 -19.18 -2.12 -9.16
CA LYS A 228 -18.83 -3.48 -9.59
C LYS A 228 -19.07 -4.51 -8.46
N CYS A 229 -18.58 -4.22 -7.25
CA CYS A 229 -18.80 -5.07 -6.08
C CYS A 229 -20.29 -5.19 -5.72
N TYR A 230 -21.03 -4.08 -5.69
CA TYR A 230 -22.46 -4.07 -5.43
C TYR A 230 -23.22 -4.94 -6.43
N PHE A 231 -22.93 -4.82 -7.74
CA PHE A 231 -23.59 -5.62 -8.78
C PHE A 231 -23.29 -7.12 -8.61
N ALA A 232 -22.07 -7.50 -8.25
CA ALA A 232 -21.72 -8.88 -7.94
C ALA A 232 -22.49 -9.43 -6.72
N LEU A 233 -22.77 -8.59 -5.73
CA LEU A 233 -23.47 -8.97 -4.49
C LEU A 233 -25.01 -8.86 -4.56
N ILE A 234 -25.57 -8.43 -5.69
CA ILE A 234 -27.04 -8.33 -5.89
C ILE A 234 -27.77 -9.63 -5.55
N PRO A 235 -27.32 -10.84 -5.99
CA PRO A 235 -28.02 -12.09 -5.68
C PRO A 235 -28.16 -12.31 -4.17
N LEU A 236 -27.13 -11.98 -3.40
CA LEU A 236 -27.15 -12.08 -1.94
C LEU A 236 -28.11 -11.08 -1.31
N PHE A 237 -28.14 -9.84 -1.80
CA PHE A 237 -29.10 -8.84 -1.32
C PHE A 237 -30.56 -9.19 -1.66
N LYS A 238 -30.81 -9.89 -2.77
CA LYS A 238 -32.14 -10.37 -3.18
C LYS A 238 -32.60 -11.63 -2.44
N SER A 239 -31.67 -12.47 -1.98
CA SER A 239 -31.99 -13.75 -1.34
C SER A 239 -32.91 -13.56 -0.11
N LYS A 240 -33.97 -14.37 -0.01
CA LYS A 240 -34.85 -14.40 1.17
C LYS A 240 -34.26 -15.22 2.32
N LEU A 241 -33.21 -16.03 2.05
CA LEU A 241 -32.55 -16.88 3.05
C LEU A 241 -31.67 -16.07 4.00
N LEU A 242 -31.15 -14.93 3.56
CA LEU A 242 -30.28 -14.08 4.36
C LEU A 242 -31.09 -13.08 5.18
N SER A 243 -30.80 -13.02 6.48
CA SER A 243 -31.36 -12.00 7.37
C SER A 243 -30.95 -10.59 6.92
N ARG A 244 -31.76 -9.59 7.29
CA ARG A 244 -31.44 -8.18 7.03
C ARG A 244 -30.12 -7.77 7.68
N ASN A 245 -29.83 -8.26 8.88
CA ASN A 245 -28.58 -7.98 9.59
C ASN A 245 -27.35 -8.54 8.86
N THR A 246 -27.44 -9.75 8.31
CA THR A 246 -26.36 -10.34 7.50
C THR A 246 -26.10 -9.52 6.25
N LYS A 247 -27.15 -9.07 5.56
CA LYS A 247 -27.04 -8.19 4.39
C LYS A 247 -26.41 -6.83 4.75
N LEU A 248 -26.78 -6.25 5.90
CA LEU A 248 -26.14 -5.02 6.39
C LEU A 248 -24.66 -5.25 6.68
N ARG A 249 -24.30 -6.39 7.27
CA ARG A 249 -22.89 -6.75 7.51
C ARG A 249 -22.11 -6.88 6.21
N LEU A 250 -22.67 -7.52 5.19
CA LEU A 250 -22.04 -7.60 3.85
C LEU A 250 -21.77 -6.21 3.28
N TYR A 251 -22.74 -5.29 3.37
CA TYR A 251 -22.54 -3.91 2.94
C TYR A 251 -21.41 -3.23 3.72
N LYS A 252 -21.43 -3.30 5.05
CA LYS A 252 -20.43 -2.63 5.91
C LYS A 252 -19.01 -3.18 5.78
N VAL A 253 -18.87 -4.46 5.49
CA VAL A 253 -17.57 -5.16 5.47
C VAL A 253 -16.98 -5.25 4.07
N LEU A 254 -17.81 -5.40 3.03
CA LEU A 254 -17.30 -5.61 1.66
C LEU A 254 -17.40 -4.36 0.81
N ILE A 255 -18.50 -3.62 0.89
CA ILE A 255 -18.79 -2.52 -0.04
C ILE A 255 -18.28 -1.19 0.53
N ARG A 256 -18.68 -0.86 1.77
CA ARG A 256 -18.34 0.41 2.42
C ARG A 256 -16.83 0.68 2.50
N PRO A 257 -15.94 -0.30 2.79
CA PRO A 257 -14.51 -0.04 2.85
C PRO A 257 -13.89 0.28 1.49
N ILE A 258 -14.45 -0.22 0.38
CA ILE A 258 -13.96 0.06 -0.97
C ILE A 258 -14.13 1.55 -1.29
N VAL A 259 -15.27 2.13 -0.91
CA VAL A 259 -15.53 3.57 -1.10
C VAL A 259 -14.70 4.40 -0.16
N LEU A 260 -14.65 4.03 1.12
CA LEU A 260 -13.97 4.84 2.12
C LEU A 260 -12.44 4.62 2.10
N TYR A 261 -11.91 3.89 1.13
CA TYR A 261 -10.48 3.70 1.02
C TYR A 261 -9.80 5.02 0.68
N ALA A 262 -8.82 5.40 1.48
CA ALA A 262 -8.05 6.64 1.34
C ALA A 262 -8.93 7.90 1.27
N CYS A 263 -10.15 7.84 1.81
CA CYS A 263 -11.04 8.99 1.80
C CYS A 263 -10.47 10.15 2.64
N GLU A 264 -9.57 9.86 3.58
CA GLU A 264 -8.83 10.79 4.43
C GLU A 264 -8.12 11.91 3.67
N ALA A 265 -7.72 11.65 2.41
CA ALA A 265 -6.98 12.59 1.56
C ALA A 265 -7.86 13.38 0.58
N TRP A 266 -9.17 13.11 0.52
CA TRP A 266 -10.05 13.74 -0.48
C TRP A 266 -10.46 15.15 -0.09
N ALA A 267 -10.56 16.04 -1.07
CA ALA A 267 -11.30 17.30 -0.94
C ALA A 267 -12.69 17.13 -1.60
N SER A 268 -13.64 16.47 -0.91
CA SER A 268 -14.96 16.21 -1.50
C SER A 268 -15.85 17.45 -1.56
N THR A 269 -16.60 17.58 -2.66
CA THR A 269 -17.62 18.62 -2.82
C THR A 269 -18.97 18.18 -2.24
N LYS A 270 -19.88 19.14 -2.01
CA LYS A 270 -21.27 18.83 -1.63
C LYS A 270 -21.99 17.95 -2.66
N SER A 271 -21.66 18.08 -3.94
CA SER A 271 -22.17 17.18 -4.99
C SER A 271 -21.68 15.74 -4.80
N ASP A 272 -20.43 15.55 -4.42
CA ASP A 272 -19.87 14.21 -4.18
C ASP A 272 -20.49 13.58 -2.93
N GLU A 273 -20.67 14.35 -1.85
CA GLU A 273 -21.39 13.91 -0.66
C GLU A 273 -22.82 13.45 -0.99
N LYS A 274 -23.54 14.22 -1.80
CA LYS A 274 -24.88 13.84 -2.29
C LYS A 274 -24.84 12.52 -3.07
N ARG A 275 -23.84 12.29 -3.92
CA ARG A 275 -23.69 11.04 -4.70
C ARG A 275 -23.45 9.84 -3.79
N LEU A 276 -22.59 9.98 -2.79
CA LEU A 276 -22.33 8.94 -1.78
C LEU A 276 -23.60 8.60 -0.99
N LEU A 277 -24.38 9.61 -0.58
CA LEU A 277 -25.66 9.41 0.10
C LEU A 277 -26.69 8.72 -0.79
N LEU A 278 -26.82 9.13 -2.05
CA LEU A 278 -27.73 8.49 -3.01
C LEU A 278 -27.38 7.01 -3.19
N PHE A 279 -26.10 6.71 -3.24
CA PHE A 279 -25.60 5.34 -3.35
C PHE A 279 -25.94 4.51 -2.11
N GLU A 280 -25.60 4.97 -0.90
CA GLU A 280 -25.90 4.22 0.33
C GLU A 280 -27.40 3.95 0.44
N ARG A 281 -28.23 4.96 0.14
CA ARG A 281 -29.69 4.82 0.11
C ARG A 281 -30.18 3.80 -0.93
N LYS A 282 -29.49 3.64 -2.07
CA LYS A 282 -29.81 2.62 -3.08
C LYS A 282 -29.61 1.21 -2.51
N ILE A 283 -28.51 0.97 -1.79
CA ILE A 283 -28.24 -0.31 -1.13
C ILE A 283 -29.24 -0.56 0.01
N LEU A 284 -29.40 0.40 0.92
CA LEU A 284 -30.27 0.24 2.08
C LEU A 284 -31.72 -0.04 1.67
N ARG A 285 -32.23 0.62 0.62
CA ARG A 285 -33.57 0.31 0.07
C ARG A 285 -33.67 -1.11 -0.49
N ARG A 286 -32.59 -1.63 -1.07
CA ARG A 286 -32.57 -3.03 -1.54
C ARG A 286 -32.61 -4.00 -0.37
N ILE A 287 -31.88 -3.71 0.70
CA ILE A 287 -31.80 -4.57 1.90
C ILE A 287 -33.13 -4.59 2.65
N TYR A 288 -33.68 -3.40 2.94
CA TYR A 288 -34.89 -3.29 3.74
C TYR A 288 -36.16 -3.56 2.92
N GLY A 289 -36.14 -3.33 1.61
CA GLY A 289 -37.28 -3.53 0.71
C GLY A 289 -38.34 -2.42 0.76
N PRO A 290 -39.50 -2.62 0.12
CA PRO A 290 -40.64 -1.72 0.23
C PRO A 290 -41.30 -1.78 1.62
N LYS A 291 -42.03 -0.73 1.97
CA LYS A 291 -42.96 -0.72 3.11
C LYS A 291 -44.30 -1.28 2.64
N ARG A 292 -45.04 -1.95 3.54
CA ARG A 292 -46.45 -2.32 3.29
C ARG A 292 -47.32 -1.32 4.02
N ASN A 293 -48.30 -0.77 3.31
CA ASN A 293 -49.31 0.09 3.89
C ASN A 293 -50.45 -0.72 4.52
N GLU A 294 -51.35 -0.03 5.21
CA GLU A 294 -52.55 -0.61 5.83
C GLU A 294 -53.43 -1.33 4.79
N GLU A 295 -53.42 -0.85 3.54
CA GLU A 295 -54.09 -1.46 2.38
C GLU A 295 -53.28 -2.61 1.71
N ASN A 296 -52.20 -3.08 2.34
CA ASN A 296 -51.32 -4.15 1.85
C ASN A 296 -50.59 -3.83 0.52
N THR A 297 -50.64 -2.58 0.06
CA THR A 297 -49.89 -2.08 -1.11
C THR A 297 -48.42 -1.85 -0.78
N SER A 298 -47.53 -2.11 -1.74
CA SER A 298 -46.08 -1.98 -1.55
C SER A 298 -45.60 -0.60 -1.98
N GLU A 299 -45.12 0.19 -1.02
CA GLU A 299 -44.61 1.54 -1.27
C GLU A 299 -43.11 1.67 -1.11
N ARG A 300 -42.53 2.62 -1.86
CA ARG A 300 -41.12 2.97 -1.75
C ARG A 300 -40.87 3.75 -0.46
N ARG A 301 -40.02 3.21 0.42
CA ARG A 301 -39.60 3.91 1.64
C ARG A 301 -38.98 5.28 1.36
N THR A 302 -39.44 6.26 2.14
CA THR A 302 -38.92 7.63 2.13
C THR A 302 -37.49 7.70 2.67
N ASN A 303 -36.78 8.80 2.39
CA ASN A 303 -35.43 9.00 2.92
C ASN A 303 -35.41 9.07 4.47
N ALA A 304 -36.46 9.64 5.08
CA ALA A 304 -36.58 9.78 6.53
C ALA A 304 -36.79 8.43 7.22
N GLU A 305 -37.72 7.61 6.71
CA GLU A 305 -37.95 6.26 7.25
C GLU A 305 -36.70 5.38 7.14
N LEU A 306 -35.97 5.48 6.03
CA LEU A 306 -34.74 4.71 5.83
C LEU A 306 -33.65 5.06 6.86
N ARG A 307 -33.58 6.33 7.27
CA ARG A 307 -32.66 6.80 8.32
C ARG A 307 -33.05 6.23 9.68
N ILE A 308 -34.34 6.30 10.03
CA ILE A 308 -34.85 5.76 11.31
C ILE A 308 -34.59 4.26 11.41
N ILE A 309 -34.83 3.51 10.33
CA ILE A 309 -34.62 2.05 10.31
C ILE A 309 -33.13 1.69 10.33
N PHE A 310 -32.29 2.46 9.62
CA PHE A 310 -30.86 2.23 9.61
C PHE A 310 -30.20 2.56 10.95
N ASN A 311 -30.68 3.60 11.64
CA ASN A 311 -30.30 4.04 12.98
C ASN A 311 -28.77 4.07 13.24
N GLU A 312 -28.01 4.35 12.19
CA GLU A 312 -26.56 4.34 12.18
C GLU A 312 -26.04 5.52 11.37
N THR A 313 -24.76 5.81 11.55
CA THR A 313 -24.08 6.87 10.84
C THR A 313 -23.99 6.54 9.36
N ASN A 314 -24.46 7.47 8.53
CA ASN A 314 -24.40 7.35 7.09
C ASN A 314 -22.95 7.42 6.59
N ILE A 315 -22.74 7.08 5.32
CA ILE A 315 -21.41 7.00 4.72
C ILE A 315 -20.63 8.33 4.77
N VAL A 316 -21.34 9.47 4.64
CA VAL A 316 -20.73 10.81 4.71
C VAL A 316 -20.29 11.15 6.14
N GLY A 317 -21.08 10.78 7.15
CA GLY A 317 -20.72 10.94 8.55
C GLY A 317 -19.44 10.16 8.88
N ILE A 318 -19.31 8.93 8.37
CA ILE A 318 -18.09 8.13 8.55
C ILE A 318 -16.90 8.76 7.83
N LEU A 319 -17.10 9.29 6.62
CA LEU A 319 -16.08 10.00 5.86
C LEU A 319 -15.59 11.24 6.64
N LYS A 320 -16.50 12.08 7.15
CA LYS A 320 -16.17 13.25 7.98
C LYS A 320 -15.45 12.87 9.27
N SER A 321 -15.85 11.76 9.91
CA SER A 321 -15.15 11.23 11.08
C SER A 321 -13.71 10.87 10.78
N ARG A 322 -13.47 10.16 9.67
CA ARG A 322 -12.11 9.80 9.23
C ARG A 322 -11.26 11.02 8.90
N TRP A 323 -11.84 12.02 8.24
CA TRP A 323 -11.18 13.31 7.99
C TRP A 323 -10.71 13.99 9.26
N ILE A 324 -11.60 14.11 10.25
CA ILE A 324 -11.29 14.77 11.51
C ILE A 324 -10.26 13.96 12.30
N SER A 325 -10.42 12.64 12.38
CA SER A 325 -9.44 11.76 13.02
C SER A 325 -8.05 11.87 12.37
N TRP A 326 -7.99 11.92 11.04
CA TRP A 326 -6.74 12.11 10.29
C TRP A 326 -6.15 13.51 10.48
N ALA A 327 -6.98 14.56 10.49
CA ALA A 327 -6.52 15.92 10.72
C ALA A 327 -5.82 16.08 12.07
N GLY A 328 -6.33 15.42 13.11
CA GLY A 328 -5.66 15.38 14.40
C GLY A 328 -4.25 14.77 14.31
N TYR A 329 -4.06 13.71 13.53
CA TYR A 329 -2.73 13.14 13.30
C TYR A 329 -1.82 14.13 12.57
N VAL A 330 -2.29 14.69 11.45
CA VAL A 330 -1.55 15.66 10.63
C VAL A 330 -1.10 16.87 11.45
N TRP A 331 -1.98 17.42 12.30
CA TRP A 331 -1.65 18.58 13.13
C TRP A 331 -0.68 18.27 14.27
N ARG A 332 -0.62 17.02 14.75
CA ARG A 332 0.36 16.58 15.76
C ARG A 332 1.70 16.13 15.17
N ALA A 333 1.74 15.80 13.89
CA ALA A 333 2.93 15.31 13.20
C ALA A 333 3.91 16.44 12.84
N GLU A 334 4.18 17.34 13.80
CA GLU A 334 5.15 18.43 13.66
C GLU A 334 6.49 17.83 13.17
N CYS A 335 7.13 18.49 12.20
CA CYS A 335 8.36 18.04 11.50
C CYS A 335 8.22 16.88 10.49
N GLN A 336 7.04 16.28 10.30
CA GLN A 336 6.83 15.30 9.23
C GLN A 336 6.44 15.98 7.90
N ILE A 337 6.81 15.35 6.78
CA ILE A 337 6.50 15.83 5.42
C ILE A 337 5.00 16.11 5.25
N VAL A 338 4.13 15.25 5.80
CA VAL A 338 2.67 15.39 5.73
C VAL A 338 2.19 16.69 6.38
N HIS A 339 2.76 17.07 7.52
CA HIS A 339 2.45 18.33 8.20
C HIS A 339 2.92 19.53 7.38
N ASN A 340 4.15 19.48 6.85
CA ASN A 340 4.72 20.56 6.05
C ASN A 340 3.95 20.79 4.74
N ILE A 341 3.53 19.71 4.06
CA ILE A 341 2.72 19.78 2.82
C ILE A 341 1.35 20.40 3.09
N THR A 342 0.69 20.00 4.18
CA THR A 342 -0.67 20.49 4.49
C THR A 342 -0.69 21.95 4.94
N LEU A 343 0.39 22.45 5.55
CA LEU A 343 0.57 23.88 5.89
C LEU A 343 1.05 24.73 4.71
N TRP A 344 1.61 24.12 3.68
CA TRP A 344 2.16 24.83 2.53
C TRP A 344 1.07 25.59 1.75
N LYS A 345 1.34 26.86 1.47
CA LYS A 345 0.46 27.73 0.67
C LYS A 345 1.18 28.11 -0.62
N PRO A 346 0.62 27.81 -1.81
CA PRO A 346 1.21 28.26 -3.05
C PRO A 346 1.08 29.78 -3.21
N ASP A 347 2.17 30.47 -3.55
CA ASP A 347 2.23 31.93 -3.80
C ASP A 347 1.61 32.37 -5.14
N LYS A 348 0.74 31.55 -5.74
CA LYS A 348 0.11 31.88 -7.03
C LYS A 348 -1.19 32.67 -6.81
N LYS A 349 -1.43 33.68 -7.66
CA LYS A 349 -2.72 34.38 -7.73
C LYS A 349 -3.85 33.38 -8.01
N HIS A 350 -4.95 33.50 -7.26
CA HIS A 350 -6.12 32.65 -7.47
C HIS A 350 -6.70 32.85 -8.88
N PRO A 351 -7.06 31.78 -9.60
CA PRO A 351 -7.78 31.91 -10.87
C PRO A 351 -9.12 32.64 -10.65
N ARG A 352 -9.59 33.37 -11.67
CA ARG A 352 -10.90 34.04 -11.64
C ARG A 352 -12.01 32.99 -11.51
N GLY A 353 -12.90 33.15 -10.53
CA GLY A 353 -14.01 32.22 -10.24
C GLY A 353 -14.02 31.74 -8.78
N ARG A 354 -14.88 30.76 -8.45
CA ARG A 354 -14.94 30.16 -7.11
C ARG A 354 -13.63 29.39 -6.84
N PRO A 355 -12.83 29.76 -5.82
CA PRO A 355 -11.61 29.03 -5.48
C PRO A 355 -11.93 27.57 -5.12
N ARG A 356 -11.03 26.66 -5.49
CA ARG A 356 -11.15 25.26 -5.09
C ARG A 356 -10.99 25.15 -3.57
N GLN A 357 -11.86 24.36 -2.95
CA GLN A 357 -11.80 24.11 -1.51
C GLN A 357 -10.59 23.24 -1.20
N ARG A 358 -9.82 23.63 -0.19
CA ARG A 358 -8.72 22.81 0.32
C ARG A 358 -9.26 21.81 1.33
N TRP A 359 -8.58 20.69 1.47
CA TRP A 359 -8.86 19.71 2.51
C TRP A 359 -8.91 20.35 3.91
N SER A 360 -7.94 21.20 4.25
CA SER A 360 -7.87 21.88 5.55
C SER A 360 -9.02 22.88 5.78
N ASP A 361 -9.60 23.44 4.72
CA ASP A 361 -10.75 24.33 4.84
C ASP A 361 -12.03 23.52 5.12
N ARG A 362 -12.20 22.36 4.46
CA ARG A 362 -13.32 21.45 4.72
C ARG A 362 -13.32 20.90 6.15
N VAL A 363 -12.17 20.45 6.64
CA VAL A 363 -12.02 19.98 8.03
C VAL A 363 -12.38 21.09 9.02
N ARG A 364 -11.94 22.34 8.77
CA ARG A 364 -12.29 23.48 9.63
C ARG A 364 -13.78 23.82 9.58
N ASP A 365 -14.41 23.73 8.41
CA ASP A 365 -15.85 23.93 8.28
C ASP A 365 -16.64 22.85 9.03
N ASP A 366 -16.25 21.59 8.92
CA ASP A 366 -16.89 20.49 9.65
C ASP A 366 -16.69 20.60 11.18
N LEU A 367 -15.52 21.08 11.64
CA LEU A 367 -15.27 21.36 13.06
C LEU A 367 -16.08 22.56 13.59
N LYS A 368 -16.25 23.61 12.77
CA LYS A 368 -17.13 24.75 13.11
C LYS A 368 -18.57 24.31 13.28
N LEU A 369 -19.05 23.40 12.42
CA LEU A 369 -20.39 22.81 12.54
C LEU A 369 -20.57 22.03 13.85
N MET A 370 -19.49 21.53 14.45
CA MET A 370 -19.48 20.90 15.78
C MET A 370 -19.29 21.88 16.95
N GLY A 371 -19.22 23.19 16.67
CA GLY A 371 -18.94 24.22 17.68
C GLY A 371 -17.47 24.28 18.13
N ILE A 372 -16.55 23.64 17.40
CA ILE A 372 -15.11 23.64 17.71
C ILE A 372 -14.42 24.68 16.82
N ARG A 373 -14.04 25.81 17.42
CA ARG A 373 -13.37 26.92 16.71
C ARG A 373 -11.85 26.70 16.53
N ASP A 374 -11.17 26.22 17.57
CA ASP A 374 -9.71 26.02 17.58
C ASP A 374 -9.31 24.53 17.59
N GLY A 375 -9.63 23.83 16.50
CA GLY A 375 -9.32 22.40 16.36
C GLY A 375 -7.83 22.06 16.45
N GLU A 376 -6.96 22.89 15.87
CA GLU A 376 -5.50 22.68 15.83
C GLU A 376 -4.89 22.65 17.23
N ARG A 377 -5.28 23.61 18.09
CA ARG A 377 -4.84 23.67 19.48
C ARG A 377 -5.36 22.48 20.29
N LEU A 378 -6.62 22.10 20.06
CA LEU A 378 -7.25 20.98 20.74
C LEU A 378 -6.62 19.64 20.33
N ALA A 379 -6.18 19.51 19.08
CA ALA A 379 -5.54 18.31 18.55
C ALA A 379 -4.18 18.02 19.19
N LYS A 380 -3.49 19.01 19.75
CA LYS A 380 -2.21 18.80 20.46
C LYS A 380 -2.33 17.82 21.62
N ASN A 381 -3.47 17.85 22.34
CA ASN A 381 -3.75 16.86 23.36
C ASN A 381 -4.49 15.66 22.74
N ARG A 382 -3.77 14.54 22.57
CA ARG A 382 -4.31 13.31 21.93
C ARG A 382 -5.52 12.75 22.66
N GLU A 383 -5.57 12.83 23.99
CA GLU A 383 -6.65 12.26 24.79
C GLU A 383 -7.91 13.11 24.71
N VAL A 384 -7.77 14.43 24.84
CA VAL A 384 -8.87 15.39 24.68
C VAL A 384 -9.42 15.36 23.25
N TRP A 385 -8.53 15.24 22.25
CA TRP A 385 -8.93 15.04 20.86
C TRP A 385 -9.71 13.73 20.72
N ARG A 386 -9.19 12.60 21.17
CA ARG A 386 -9.86 11.29 21.07
C ARG A 386 -11.21 11.26 21.80
N ASP A 387 -11.31 11.88 22.96
CA ASP A 387 -12.54 11.87 23.76
C ASP A 387 -13.65 12.72 23.13
N LYS A 388 -13.30 13.90 22.59
CA LYS A 388 -14.22 14.71 21.78
C LYS A 388 -14.54 14.08 20.43
N MET A 389 -13.60 13.31 19.88
CA MET A 389 -13.68 12.72 18.56
C MET A 389 -14.05 11.24 18.56
N LYS A 390 -14.90 10.77 19.50
CA LYS A 390 -15.43 9.39 19.44
C LYS A 390 -16.20 9.22 18.11
N ASP A 391 -15.70 8.35 17.24
CA ASP A 391 -16.11 8.25 15.83
C ASP A 391 -17.63 8.09 15.62
N GLN A 392 -18.32 7.41 16.54
CA GLN A 392 -19.78 7.26 16.49
C GLN A 392 -20.54 8.54 16.85
N THR A 393 -19.99 9.38 17.72
CA THR A 393 -20.61 10.63 18.17
C THR A 393 -20.43 11.73 17.12
N ILE A 394 -19.23 11.85 16.55
CA ILE A 394 -18.95 12.77 15.42
C ILE A 394 -19.82 12.41 14.23
N ALA A 395 -19.82 11.15 13.81
CA ALA A 395 -20.55 10.76 12.62
C ALA A 395 -22.08 10.86 12.80
N LYS A 396 -22.58 10.80 14.05
CA LYS A 396 -23.99 11.11 14.39
C LYS A 396 -24.28 12.61 14.40
N LEU A 397 -23.41 13.43 14.99
CA LEU A 397 -23.53 14.89 15.03
C LEU A 397 -23.44 15.51 13.63
N CYS A 398 -22.47 15.10 12.81
CA CYS A 398 -22.37 15.52 11.41
C CYS A 398 -23.63 15.20 10.60
N ALA A 399 -24.18 14.00 10.80
CA ALA A 399 -25.40 13.56 10.12
C ALA A 399 -26.62 14.36 10.59
N GLN A 400 -26.75 14.61 11.90
CA GLN A 400 -27.83 15.41 12.48
C GLN A 400 -27.77 16.88 12.06
N CYS A 401 -26.59 17.51 12.07
CA CYS A 401 -26.43 18.90 11.63
C CYS A 401 -26.83 19.07 10.16
N GLU A 402 -26.35 18.20 9.26
CA GLU A 402 -26.73 18.24 7.84
C GLU A 402 -28.24 18.01 7.64
N GLU A 403 -28.88 17.26 8.53
CA GLU A 403 -30.33 17.04 8.55
C GLU A 403 -31.11 18.26 9.00
N TYR A 404 -30.69 18.95 10.07
CA TYR A 404 -31.32 20.19 10.52
C TYR A 404 -31.23 21.29 9.46
N TYR A 405 -30.09 21.45 8.77
CA TYR A 405 -29.95 22.42 7.69
C TYR A 405 -30.82 22.07 6.48
N ALA A 406 -30.91 20.79 6.08
CA ALA A 406 -31.74 20.36 4.97
C ALA A 406 -33.25 20.50 5.25
N GLU A 407 -33.69 20.31 6.50
CA GLU A 407 -35.06 20.53 6.93
C GLU A 407 -35.41 22.02 7.01
N THR A 408 -34.48 22.83 7.55
CA THR A 408 -34.60 24.29 7.58
C THR A 408 -34.70 24.87 6.16
N ALA A 409 -33.88 24.40 5.21
CA ALA A 409 -33.96 24.83 3.81
C ALA A 409 -35.32 24.53 3.17
N LYS A 410 -35.91 23.35 3.43
CA LYS A 410 -37.27 23.02 2.95
C LYS A 410 -38.36 23.86 3.60
N MET A 411 -38.19 24.23 4.87
CA MET A 411 -39.13 25.14 5.54
C MET A 411 -39.03 26.56 4.99
N MET A 412 -37.83 26.99 4.59
CA MET A 412 -37.59 28.28 3.93
C MET A 412 -38.18 28.37 2.52
N GLU A 413 -38.42 27.25 1.83
CA GLU A 413 -39.10 27.23 0.51
C GLU A 413 -40.62 27.53 0.61
N ARG A 414 -41.19 27.60 1.82
CA ARG A 414 -42.61 27.96 2.02
C ARG A 414 -42.80 29.47 1.85
N GLU A 415 -43.77 29.89 1.03
CA GLU A 415 -44.04 31.31 0.73
C GLU A 415 -44.18 32.19 1.98
N THR A 416 -44.87 31.70 3.01
CA THR A 416 -45.05 32.42 4.29
C THR A 416 -43.73 32.72 5.03
N VAL A 417 -42.73 31.84 4.88
CA VAL A 417 -41.41 31.97 5.50
C VAL A 417 -40.49 32.84 4.63
N MET A 418 -40.62 32.77 3.30
CA MET A 418 -39.87 33.66 2.40
C MET A 418 -40.28 35.13 2.51
N MET A 419 -41.56 35.43 2.80
CA MET A 419 -42.03 36.80 2.97
C MET A 419 -41.60 37.45 4.29
N SER A 420 -41.16 36.66 5.27
CA SER A 420 -40.83 37.11 6.63
C SER A 420 -39.33 37.20 6.92
N LEU A 421 -38.47 36.68 6.04
CA LEU A 421 -37.02 36.65 6.22
C LEU A 421 -36.28 37.50 5.17
N ASP A 422 -35.23 38.18 5.61
CA ASP A 422 -34.41 39.02 4.73
C ASP A 422 -33.61 38.18 3.71
N LYS A 423 -33.37 38.72 2.51
CA LYS A 423 -32.73 38.00 1.38
C LYS A 423 -31.31 37.51 1.69
N GLU A 424 -30.63 38.17 2.63
CA GLU A 424 -29.28 37.81 3.04
C GLU A 424 -29.25 36.51 3.89
N TRP A 425 -30.32 36.26 4.66
CA TRP A 425 -30.46 35.06 5.50
C TRP A 425 -30.77 33.80 4.69
N THR A 426 -31.62 33.92 3.67
CA THR A 426 -31.98 32.80 2.78
C THR A 426 -30.81 32.34 1.91
N SER A 427 -29.87 33.23 1.58
CA SER A 427 -28.62 32.87 0.88
C SER A 427 -27.67 32.04 1.75
N ASN A 428 -27.52 32.37 3.04
CA ASN A 428 -26.57 31.70 3.93
C ASN A 428 -26.96 30.23 4.25
N VAL A 429 -28.25 29.92 4.34
CA VAL A 429 -28.73 28.55 4.61
C VAL A 429 -28.67 27.63 3.38
N ASN A 430 -28.72 28.19 2.17
CA ASN A 430 -28.61 27.41 0.92
C ASN A 430 -27.16 27.11 0.49
N ILE A 431 -26.18 27.79 1.07
CA ILE A 431 -24.74 27.65 0.75
C ILE A 431 -24.04 26.63 1.66
N LEU A 432 -24.56 26.40 2.87
CA LEU A 432 -24.06 25.44 3.87
C LEU A 432 -24.61 24.03 3.63
#